data_AF-A0A068BE43-F1
#
_entry.id   AF-A0A068BE43-F1
#
_cell.length_a   1.000
_cell.length_b   1.000
_cell.length_c   1.000
_cell.angle_alpha   90.00
_cell.angle_beta   90.00
_cell.angle_gamma   90.00
#
_symmetry.space_group_name_H-M   'P 1'
#
loop_
_entity.id
_entity.type
_entity.pdbx_description
1 polymer ?
#
loop_
_entity_poly.entity_id
_entity_poly.type
_entity_poly.pdbx_seq_one_letter_code
_entity_poly.pdbx_strand_id
1 'polypeptide(L)'
;MEALIVTKPALSQSYRVLVLERGGVPYGNPNLMTQERFLATLTEVDTFDSHAQAEDGVPNARGHILGGSSSINAGFYSGADQQFYQKSGVNWDLRVVNEPYEWVDEKAVVFRP
;
A
#
# COMPACT_ATOMS: atom_id res chain seq x y z
N MET A 1 0.27 -2.61 -5.47
CA MET A 1 0.05 -2.11 -4.10
C MET A 1 -0.39 -3.21 -3.11
N GLU A 2 -0.70 -4.41 -3.57
CA GLU A 2 -1.52 -5.35 -2.79
C GLU A 2 -0.74 -6.48 -2.10
N ALA A 3 0.43 -6.88 -2.61
CA ALA A 3 1.11 -8.07 -2.09
C ALA A 3 1.55 -7.94 -0.62
N LEU A 4 2.06 -6.79 -0.17
CA LEU A 4 2.67 -6.70 1.16
C LEU A 4 1.66 -6.64 2.31
N ILE A 5 0.44 -6.15 2.05
CA ILE A 5 -0.59 -5.96 3.09
C ILE A 5 -1.12 -7.31 3.58
N VAL A 6 -1.23 -8.29 2.69
CA VAL A 6 -1.90 -9.57 3.00
C VAL A 6 -0.90 -10.64 3.45
N THR A 7 0.33 -10.64 2.92
CA THR A 7 1.28 -11.75 3.18
C THR A 7 1.80 -11.80 4.61
N LYS A 8 2.10 -10.65 5.24
CA LYS A 8 2.65 -10.64 6.61
C LYS A 8 1.63 -11.16 7.64
N PRO A 9 0.37 -10.67 7.67
CA PRO A 9 -0.67 -11.23 8.54
C PRO A 9 -0.90 -12.72 8.28
N ALA A 10 -0.97 -13.13 7.01
CA ALA A 10 -1.19 -14.53 6.64
C ALA A 10 -0.11 -15.47 7.20
N LEU A 11 1.18 -15.12 7.02
CA LEU A 11 2.29 -15.94 7.55
C LEU A 11 2.31 -15.98 9.08
N SER A 12 1.95 -14.88 9.73
CA SER A 12 1.94 -14.77 11.20
C SER A 12 0.91 -15.67 11.88
N GLN A 13 -0.08 -16.19 11.14
CA GLN A 13 -1.05 -17.15 11.68
C GLN A 13 -0.40 -18.51 12.05
N SER A 14 0.71 -18.87 11.40
CA SER A 14 1.38 -20.16 11.60
C SER A 14 2.84 -20.05 12.02
N TYR A 15 3.47 -18.89 11.84
CA TYR A 15 4.90 -18.69 12.06
C TYR A 15 5.19 -17.42 12.86
N ARG A 16 6.35 -17.39 13.52
CA ARG A 16 6.89 -16.14 14.10
C ARG A 16 7.50 -15.32 12.98
N VAL A 17 6.95 -14.13 12.76
CA VAL A 17 7.37 -13.22 11.69
C VAL A 17 7.97 -11.96 12.31
N LEU A 18 9.18 -11.60 11.87
CA LEU A 18 9.80 -10.30 12.16
C LEU A 18 9.63 -9.38 10.94
N VAL A 19 9.06 -8.20 11.15
CA VAL A 19 8.90 -7.17 10.12
C VAL A 19 9.91 -6.06 10.40
N LEU A 20 10.80 -5.82 9.44
CA LEU A 20 11.74 -4.69 9.47
C LEU A 20 11.28 -3.66 8.45
N GLU A 21 11.04 -2.44 8.91
CA GLU A 21 10.71 -1.28 8.09
C GLU A 21 11.78 -0.22 8.32
N ARG A 22 12.24 0.43 7.25
CA ARG A 22 13.30 1.45 7.33
C ARG A 22 12.74 2.82 7.78
N GLY A 23 11.47 3.06 7.52
CA GLY A 23 10.77 4.29 7.86
C GLY A 23 10.21 4.34 9.29
N GLY A 24 9.53 5.44 9.61
CA GLY A 24 8.86 5.64 10.90
C GLY A 24 7.56 4.84 11.07
N VAL A 25 6.80 5.14 12.14
CA VAL A 25 5.46 4.60 12.36
C VAL A 25 4.38 5.67 12.08
N PRO A 26 3.24 5.33 11.44
CA PRO A 26 2.20 6.30 11.08
C PRO A 26 1.38 6.78 12.28
N TYR A 27 1.34 6.00 13.36
CA TYR A 27 0.54 6.32 14.54
C TYR A 27 1.05 7.60 15.21
N GLY A 28 0.17 8.58 15.37
CA GLY A 28 0.49 9.88 15.96
C GLY A 28 0.86 10.99 14.97
N ASN A 29 0.91 10.71 13.65
CA ASN A 29 1.06 11.73 12.61
C ASN A 29 -0.30 12.08 12.00
N PRO A 30 -0.91 13.23 12.33
CA PRO A 30 -2.24 13.60 11.82
C PRO A 30 -2.28 13.74 10.30
N ASN A 31 -1.16 14.09 9.65
CA ASN A 31 -1.09 14.26 8.20
C ASN A 31 -1.32 12.94 7.45
N LEU A 32 -1.02 11.81 8.10
CA LEU A 32 -1.16 10.45 7.54
C LEU A 32 -2.47 9.76 7.92
N MET A 33 -3.25 10.37 8.81
CA MET A 33 -4.45 9.77 9.40
C MET A 33 -5.75 10.42 8.91
N THR A 34 -5.66 11.47 8.07
CA THR A 34 -6.83 12.21 7.56
C THR A 34 -6.70 12.49 6.06
N GLN A 35 -7.76 12.21 5.30
CA GLN A 35 -7.82 12.42 3.84
C GLN A 35 -7.54 13.87 3.44
N GLU A 36 -8.00 14.83 4.25
CA GLU A 36 -7.82 16.28 4.06
C GLU A 36 -6.35 16.70 3.99
N ARG A 37 -5.43 15.90 4.55
CA ARG A 37 -4.00 16.20 4.64
C ARG A 37 -3.14 15.37 3.68
N PHE A 38 -3.76 14.64 2.75
CA PHE A 38 -3.06 13.93 1.68
C PHE A 38 -2.14 14.84 0.87
N LEU A 39 -2.64 16.02 0.46
CA LEU A 39 -1.82 16.95 -0.33
C LEU A 39 -0.63 17.49 0.47
N ALA A 40 -0.83 17.80 1.76
CA ALA A 40 0.25 18.20 2.65
C ALA A 40 1.32 17.11 2.78
N THR A 41 0.90 15.84 2.88
CA THR A 41 1.79 14.69 2.92
C THR A 41 2.66 14.57 1.66
N LEU A 42 2.17 14.97 0.49
CA LEU A 42 2.95 14.98 -0.76
C LEU A 42 3.88 16.20 -0.90
N THR A 43 3.49 17.35 -0.33
CA THR A 43 4.27 18.60 -0.43
C THR A 43 5.31 18.77 0.68
N GLU A 44 5.09 18.15 1.85
CA GLU A 44 6.03 18.16 2.99
C GLU A 44 7.07 17.03 2.89
N VAL A 45 7.07 16.26 1.79
CA VAL A 45 8.07 15.22 1.53
C VAL A 45 9.44 15.88 1.39
N ASP A 46 10.22 15.83 2.47
CA ASP A 46 11.59 16.31 2.45
C ASP A 46 12.39 15.50 1.42
N THR A 47 13.05 16.24 0.52
CA THR A 47 13.94 15.68 -0.50
C THR A 47 14.99 14.76 0.10
N PHE A 48 15.40 14.96 1.36
CA PHE A 48 16.44 14.15 1.99
C PHE A 48 16.02 12.70 2.29
N ASP A 49 14.73 12.44 2.58
CA ASP A 49 14.26 11.16 3.12
C ASP A 49 13.60 10.23 2.07
N SER A 50 13.20 10.81 0.93
CA SER A 50 12.55 10.09 -0.17
C SER A 50 12.94 10.65 -1.53
N HIS A 51 14.18 10.37 -1.92
CA HIS A 51 14.65 10.56 -3.28
C HIS A 51 14.04 9.50 -4.20
N ALA A 52 12.87 9.77 -4.78
CA ALA A 52 12.42 9.05 -5.96
C ALA A 52 12.21 10.08 -7.08
N GLN A 53 13.26 10.39 -7.84
CA GLN A 53 13.07 11.03 -9.14
C GLN A 53 12.89 9.93 -10.19
N ALA A 54 11.87 10.07 -11.03
CA ALA A 54 11.77 9.24 -12.22
C ALA A 54 12.92 9.61 -13.19
N GLU A 55 13.32 8.65 -14.03
CA GLU A 55 14.45 8.83 -14.96
C GLU A 55 14.24 10.00 -15.95
N ASP A 56 12.98 10.40 -16.15
CA ASP A 56 12.56 11.53 -16.99
C ASP A 56 12.58 12.89 -16.27
N GLY A 57 13.00 12.93 -15.00
CA GLY A 57 13.06 14.14 -14.18
C GLY A 57 11.72 14.54 -13.54
N VAL A 58 10.69 13.71 -13.66
CA VAL A 58 9.41 13.95 -12.96
C VAL A 58 9.56 13.59 -11.47
N PRO A 59 9.25 14.53 -10.55
CA PRO A 59 9.27 14.23 -9.12
C PRO A 59 8.28 13.11 -8.79
N ASN A 60 8.75 12.12 -8.03
CA ASN A 60 7.93 11.02 -7.57
C ASN A 60 8.10 10.86 -6.05
N ALA A 61 7.06 10.35 -5.39
CA ALA A 61 7.07 10.13 -3.95
C ALA A 61 6.92 8.63 -3.65
N ARG A 62 7.69 8.14 -2.69
CA ARG A 62 7.63 6.75 -2.23
C ARG A 62 7.53 6.71 -0.71
N GLY A 63 6.62 5.89 -0.18
CA GLY A 63 6.43 5.77 1.26
C GLY A 63 7.70 5.34 1.98
N HIS A 64 8.09 6.10 3.00
CA HIS A 64 9.17 5.80 3.93
C HIS A 64 8.61 5.68 5.35
N ILE A 65 7.64 4.79 5.53
CA ILE A 65 6.91 4.62 6.79
C ILE A 65 6.30 3.22 6.86
N LEU A 66 6.04 2.71 8.05
CA LEU A 66 5.32 1.46 8.26
C LEU A 66 3.93 1.53 7.61
N GLY A 67 3.65 0.59 6.73
CA GLY A 67 2.50 0.61 5.81
C GLY A 67 2.88 0.99 4.37
N GLY A 68 4.09 1.52 4.17
CA GLY A 68 4.66 1.86 2.88
C GLY A 68 3.89 2.99 2.19
N SER A 69 3.83 2.96 0.86
CA SER A 69 3.09 3.97 0.09
C SER A 69 1.58 3.97 0.36
N SER A 70 1.02 2.91 0.97
CA SER A 70 -0.40 2.88 1.37
C SER A 70 -0.74 3.83 2.50
N SER A 71 0.25 4.27 3.26
CA SER A 71 0.07 5.29 4.31
C SER A 71 0.08 6.72 3.78
N ILE A 72 0.49 6.92 2.52
CA ILE A 72 0.65 8.25 1.91
C ILE A 72 -0.08 8.38 0.56
N ASN A 73 -0.90 7.41 0.18
CA ASN A 73 -1.62 7.43 -1.09
C ASN A 73 -2.94 8.21 -0.97
N ALA A 74 -3.63 8.39 -2.10
CA ALA A 74 -4.91 9.07 -2.14
C ALA A 74 -6.09 8.21 -1.63
N GLY A 75 -5.83 7.04 -1.04
CA GLY A 75 -6.86 6.16 -0.48
C GLY A 75 -7.73 5.40 -1.49
N PHE A 76 -7.46 5.50 -2.79
CA PHE A 76 -8.20 4.71 -3.79
C PHE A 76 -7.86 3.23 -3.70
N TYR A 77 -8.90 2.40 -3.75
CA TYR A 77 -8.81 0.95 -3.78
C TYR A 77 -9.67 0.41 -4.93
N SER A 78 -9.12 -0.52 -5.71
CA SER A 78 -9.77 -1.14 -6.86
C SER A 78 -9.08 -2.46 -7.17
N GLY A 79 -9.86 -3.49 -7.51
CA GLY A 79 -9.31 -4.75 -8.02
C GLY A 79 -8.66 -4.60 -9.39
N ALA A 80 -7.74 -5.51 -9.72
CA ALA A 80 -7.16 -5.57 -11.06
C ALA A 80 -8.19 -6.00 -12.13
N ASP A 81 -8.03 -5.46 -13.34
CA ASP A 81 -8.88 -5.82 -14.49
C ASP A 81 -8.75 -7.31 -14.86
N GLN A 82 -9.83 -7.94 -15.31
CA GLN A 82 -9.82 -9.37 -15.63
C GLN A 82 -8.78 -9.73 -16.71
N GLN A 83 -8.53 -8.82 -17.67
CA GLN A 83 -7.53 -9.05 -18.71
C GLN A 83 -6.10 -9.06 -18.15
N PHE A 84 -5.84 -8.40 -17.02
CA PHE A 84 -4.53 -8.45 -16.35
C PHE A 84 -4.16 -9.89 -16.02
N TYR A 85 -5.06 -10.63 -15.37
CA TYR A 85 -4.82 -12.02 -15.00
C TYR A 85 -4.57 -12.90 -16.24
N GLN A 86 -5.37 -12.71 -17.28
CA GLN A 86 -5.25 -13.46 -18.53
C GLN A 86 -3.95 -13.19 -19.29
N LYS A 87 -3.42 -11.96 -19.25
CA LYS A 87 -2.27 -11.51 -20.03
C LYS A 87 -0.95 -11.49 -19.26
N SER A 88 -0.99 -11.68 -17.94
CA SER A 88 0.19 -11.60 -17.06
C SER A 88 1.24 -12.67 -17.29
N GLY A 89 0.92 -13.77 -17.98
CA GLY A 89 1.82 -14.92 -18.14
C GLY A 89 1.92 -15.82 -16.90
N VAL A 90 1.16 -15.53 -15.85
CA VAL A 90 1.05 -16.34 -14.62
C VAL A 90 -0.28 -17.09 -14.64
N ASN A 91 -0.27 -18.37 -14.26
CA ASN A 91 -1.50 -19.14 -14.10
C ASN A 91 -2.13 -18.85 -12.73
N TRP A 92 -3.08 -17.90 -12.70
CA TRP A 92 -3.77 -17.50 -11.48
C TRP A 92 -4.94 -18.44 -11.15
N ASP A 93 -5.01 -18.94 -9.92
CA ASP A 93 -6.26 -19.47 -9.38
C ASP A 93 -7.11 -18.29 -8.88
N LEU A 94 -8.07 -17.86 -9.70
CA LEU A 94 -8.90 -16.70 -9.40
C LEU A 94 -9.71 -16.87 -8.10
N ARG A 95 -9.97 -18.10 -7.66
CA ARG A 95 -10.65 -18.34 -6.37
C ARG A 95 -9.76 -17.89 -5.21
N VAL A 96 -8.47 -18.26 -5.26
CA VAL A 96 -7.47 -17.86 -4.27
C VAL A 96 -7.15 -16.37 -4.36
N VAL A 97 -7.18 -15.79 -5.56
CA VAL A 97 -6.98 -14.34 -5.75
C VAL A 97 -8.09 -13.52 -5.11
N ASN A 98 -9.34 -13.98 -5.20
CA ASN A 98 -10.50 -13.24 -4.70
C ASN A 98 -10.60 -13.23 -3.16
N GLU A 99 -10.13 -14.27 -2.47
CA GLU A 99 -10.18 -14.35 -0.99
C GLU A 99 -9.50 -13.15 -0.29
N PRO A 100 -8.27 -12.73 -0.66
CA PRO A 100 -7.67 -11.49 -0.18
C PRO A 100 -8.47 -10.22 -0.47
N TYR A 101 -9.09 -10.10 -1.66
CA TYR A 101 -9.91 -8.94 -2.02
C TYR A 101 -11.13 -8.84 -1.09
N GLU A 102 -11.83 -9.95 -0.87
CA GLU A 102 -12.96 -10.03 0.05
C GLU A 102 -12.54 -9.69 1.48
N TRP A 103 -11.42 -10.24 1.95
CA TRP A 103 -10.89 -9.92 3.28
C TRP A 103 -10.57 -8.42 3.44
N VAL A 104 -9.96 -7.80 2.43
CA VAL A 104 -9.66 -6.36 2.45
C VAL A 104 -10.95 -5.56 2.49
N ASP A 105 -11.94 -5.89 1.65
CA ASP A 105 -13.24 -5.22 1.56
C ASP A 105 -14.05 -5.27 2.85
N GLU A 106 -13.93 -6.37 3.59
CA GLU A 106 -14.62 -6.59 4.86
C GLU A 106 -13.88 -6.02 6.07
N LYS A 107 -12.54 -6.11 6.08
CA LYS A 107 -11.74 -5.94 7.32
C LYS A 107 -10.76 -4.77 7.30
N ALA A 108 -10.33 -4.32 6.13
CA ALA A 108 -9.22 -3.36 6.01
C ALA A 108 -9.61 -2.04 5.35
N VAL A 109 -10.66 -2.02 4.51
CA VAL A 109 -11.18 -0.78 3.92
C VAL A 109 -11.85 0.06 5.02
N VAL A 110 -11.15 1.10 5.47
CA VAL A 110 -11.61 2.05 6.49
C VAL A 110 -12.51 3.15 5.94
N PHE A 111 -12.74 3.20 4.62
CA PHE A 111 -13.61 4.18 3.97
C PHE A 111 -14.25 3.62 2.70
N ARG A 112 -15.59 3.65 2.63
CA ARG A 112 -16.37 3.45 1.40
C ARG A 112 -16.94 4.81 1.00
N PRO A 113 -16.89 5.20 -0.29
CA PRO A 113 -17.38 6.51 -0.76
C PRO A 113 -18.82 6.81 -0.36
#